data_AF-A0A0C2CGU8-F1
#
_entry.id   AF-A0A0C2CGU8-F1
#
_cell.length_a   1.000
_cell.length_b   1.000
_cell.length_c   1.000
_cell.angle_alpha   90.00
_cell.angle_beta   90.00
_cell.angle_gamma   90.00
#
_symmetry.space_group_name_H-M   'P 1'
#
loop_
_entity.id
_entity.type
_entity.pdbx_description
1 polymer ?
#
loop_
_entity_poly.entity_id
_entity_poly.type
_entity_poly.pdbx_seq_one_letter_code
_entity_poly.pdbx_strand_id
1 'polypeptide(L)'
;MLVFQRWVDNLLGWDPEDFSNVTEIMIPYDQIWIPDTTLYNSLVMDDENTRRLLNAKLTTRGKDEGALVELLYPTIYKLSCLLDLRYVCCA
;
A
#
# COMPACT_ATOMS: atom_id res chain seq x y z
N MET A 1 3.47 6.34 -10.68
CA MET A 1 3.39 4.88 -10.49
C MET A 1 2.27 4.60 -9.51
N LEU A 2 1.54 3.49 -9.64
CA LEU A 2 0.60 3.04 -8.62
C LEU A 2 1.29 1.96 -7.79
N VAL A 3 1.26 2.10 -6.46
CA VAL A 3 1.75 1.07 -5.54
C VAL A 3 0.55 0.36 -4.94
N PHE A 4 0.65 -0.96 -4.93
CA PHE A 4 -0.38 -1.84 -4.44
C PHE A 4 0.17 -2.64 -3.27
N GLN A 5 -0.38 -2.42 -2.08
CA GLN A 5 0.01 -3.09 -0.84
C GLN A 5 -1.14 -3.99 -0.38
N ARG A 6 -0.78 -5.22 0.02
CA ARG A 6 -1.69 -6.18 0.62
C ARG A 6 -1.05 -6.80 1.85
N TRP A 7 -1.78 -6.81 2.96
CA TRP A 7 -1.39 -7.53 4.17
C TRP A 7 -2.61 -8.06 4.90
N VAL A 8 -2.40 -8.97 5.84
CA VAL A 8 -3.46 -9.48 6.73
C VAL A 8 -3.24 -8.86 8.11
N ASP A 9 -4.28 -8.23 8.63
CA ASP A 9 -4.30 -7.71 10.00
C ASP A 9 -5.21 -8.58 10.87
N ASN A 10 -4.60 -9.26 11.84
CA ASN A 10 -5.29 -10.20 12.73
C ASN A 10 -6.22 -9.50 13.73
N LEU A 11 -6.04 -8.19 13.98
CA LEU A 11 -6.86 -7.43 14.93
C LEU A 11 -8.11 -6.85 14.29
N LEU A 12 -8.16 -6.79 12.95
CA LEU A 12 -9.25 -6.21 12.19
C LEU A 12 -10.26 -7.25 11.68
N GLY A 13 -10.22 -8.49 12.20
CA GLY A 13 -11.20 -9.52 11.86
C GLY A 13 -12.55 -9.32 12.54
N TRP A 14 -13.64 -9.50 11.80
CA TRP A 14 -15.00 -9.50 12.34
C TRP A 14 -15.84 -10.63 11.76
N ASP A 15 -16.88 -11.04 12.47
CA ASP A 15 -17.85 -11.99 11.96
C ASP A 15 -18.91 -11.26 11.11
N PRO A 16 -19.09 -11.58 9.81
CA PRO A 16 -20.14 -10.97 9.00
C PRO A 16 -21.53 -11.11 9.62
N GLU A 17 -21.82 -12.22 10.33
CA GLU A 17 -23.15 -12.47 10.91
C GLU A 17 -23.53 -11.41 11.96
N ASP A 18 -22.55 -10.96 12.75
CA ASP A 18 -22.72 -9.91 13.76
C ASP A 18 -22.89 -8.51 13.14
N PHE A 19 -22.45 -8.31 11.88
CA PHE A 19 -22.40 -7.03 11.20
C PHE A 19 -23.27 -6.99 9.93
N SER A 20 -24.47 -7.58 9.97
CA SER A 20 -25.44 -7.56 8.86
C SER A 20 -24.91 -8.14 7.54
N ASN A 21 -24.09 -9.19 7.63
CA ASN A 21 -23.40 -9.85 6.51
C ASN A 21 -22.48 -8.91 5.70
N VAL A 22 -21.93 -7.87 6.34
CA VAL A 22 -20.93 -7.01 5.71
C VAL A 22 -19.60 -7.76 5.68
N THR A 23 -19.10 -8.03 4.48
CA THR A 23 -17.81 -8.71 4.25
C THR A 23 -16.68 -7.74 3.90
N GLU A 24 -17.03 -6.54 3.43
CA GLU A 24 -16.07 -5.54 2.96
C GLU A 24 -16.39 -4.16 3.53
N ILE A 25 -15.35 -3.43 3.96
CA ILE A 25 -15.46 -2.05 4.43
C ILE A 25 -14.35 -1.18 3.84
N MET A 26 -14.64 0.11 3.66
CA MET A 26 -13.66 1.12 3.25
C MET A 26 -13.40 2.03 4.43
N ILE A 27 -12.15 2.10 4.89
CA ILE A 27 -11.77 2.95 6.02
C ILE A 27 -10.62 3.89 5.67
N PRO A 28 -10.57 5.08 6.29
CA PRO A 28 -9.45 5.99 6.16
C PRO A 28 -8.11 5.33 6.57
N TYR A 29 -7.03 5.71 5.88
CA TYR A 29 -5.70 5.12 6.09
C TYR A 29 -5.13 5.42 7.50
N ASP A 30 -5.55 6.52 8.13
CA ASP A 30 -5.12 6.97 9.44
C ASP A 30 -5.77 6.18 10.61
N GLN A 31 -6.75 5.32 10.31
CA GLN A 31 -7.42 4.47 11.30
C GLN A 31 -6.83 3.06 11.40
N ILE A 32 -5.86 2.73 10.56
CA ILE A 32 -5.24 1.40 10.51
C ILE A 32 -3.73 1.49 10.57
N TRP A 33 -3.13 0.40 11.05
CA TRP A 33 -1.70 0.22 10.94
C TRP A 33 -1.32 -0.04 9.47
N ILE A 34 -0.32 0.70 8.97
CA ILE A 34 0.20 0.56 7.61
C ILE A 34 1.70 0.24 7.71
N PRO A 35 2.21 -0.75 6.96
CA PRO A 35 3.62 -1.09 7.00
C PRO A 35 4.49 0.02 6.41
N ASP A 36 5.53 0.41 7.13
CA ASP A 36 6.55 1.35 6.67
C ASP A 36 7.39 0.75 5.53
N THR A 37 6.95 0.97 4.29
CA THR A 37 7.66 0.50 3.09
C THR A 37 8.49 1.64 2.49
N THR A 38 9.81 1.46 2.42
CA THR A 38 10.74 2.47 1.86
C THR A 38 11.41 1.94 0.59
N LEU A 39 11.59 2.80 -0.42
CA LEU A 39 12.37 2.49 -1.61
C LEU A 39 13.84 2.85 -1.39
N TYR A 40 14.70 1.85 -1.22
CA TYR A 40 16.12 2.04 -0.88
C TYR A 40 16.90 2.84 -1.94
N ASN A 41 16.60 2.65 -3.23
CA ASN A 41 17.29 3.33 -4.34
C ASN A 41 16.59 4.63 -4.79
N SER A 42 15.93 5.31 -3.85
CA SER A 42 15.32 6.62 -4.14
C SER A 42 16.36 7.73 -4.07
N LEU A 43 16.35 8.62 -5.07
CA LEU A 43 17.20 9.82 -5.14
C LEU A 43 16.72 10.93 -4.20
N VAL A 44 15.43 10.93 -3.86
CA VAL A 44 14.78 11.85 -2.94
C VAL A 44 13.95 11.01 -1.99
N MET A 45 14.33 10.97 -0.72
CA MET A 45 13.54 10.36 0.35
C MET A 45 12.66 11.44 0.98
N ASP A 46 11.51 11.68 0.35
CA ASP A 46 10.43 12.49 0.92
C ASP A 46 9.12 11.70 0.79
N ASP A 47 8.97 10.73 1.69
CA ASP A 47 7.91 9.73 1.62
C ASP A 47 6.52 10.30 1.91
N GLU A 48 6.40 11.25 2.84
CA GLU A 48 5.11 11.88 3.19
C GLU A 48 4.56 12.73 2.04
N ASN A 49 5.39 13.52 1.35
CA ASN A 49 4.91 14.33 0.22
C ASN A 49 4.67 13.51 -1.06
N THR A 50 5.29 12.33 -1.16
CA THR A 50 5.21 11.49 -2.37
C THR A 50 4.05 10.50 -2.33
N ARG A 51 3.69 9.99 -1.14
CA ARG A 51 2.61 9.00 -0.97
C ARG A 51 1.29 9.71 -0.71
N ARG A 52 0.36 9.66 -1.67
CA ARG A 52 -1.01 10.15 -1.46
C ARG A 52 -1.90 9.01 -1.00
N LEU A 53 -1.84 8.69 0.29
CA LEU A 53 -2.64 7.61 0.88
C LEU A 53 -4.14 7.95 0.80
N LEU A 54 -4.92 6.94 0.43
CA LEU A 54 -6.37 6.99 0.29
C LEU A 54 -6.99 5.95 1.22
N ASN A 55 -8.31 5.82 1.21
CA ASN A 55 -9.01 4.78 1.97
C ASN A 55 -8.50 3.38 1.61
N ALA A 56 -8.31 2.55 2.62
CA ALA A 56 -8.00 1.13 2.46
C ALA A 56 -9.29 0.33 2.36
N LYS A 57 -9.25 -0.73 1.53
CA LYS A 57 -10.30 -1.74 1.47
C LYS A 57 -9.95 -2.86 2.43
N LEU A 58 -10.87 -3.19 3.33
CA LEU A 58 -10.75 -4.33 4.21
C LEU A 58 -11.78 -5.38 3.81
N THR A 59 -11.34 -6.63 3.76
CA THR A 59 -12.19 -7.78 3.53
C THR A 59 -12.01 -8.72 4.72
N THR A 60 -13.06 -8.96 5.49
CA THR A 60 -12.98 -9.89 6.62
C THR A 60 -12.77 -11.32 6.14
N ARG A 61 -11.96 -12.07 6.87
CA ARG A 61 -11.78 -13.52 6.71
C ARG A 61 -12.40 -14.32 7.84
N GLY A 62 -13.00 -13.64 8.82
CA GLY A 62 -13.48 -14.20 10.07
C GLY A 62 -12.76 -13.58 11.26
N LYS A 63 -13.42 -13.62 12.42
CA LYS A 63 -12.96 -12.99 13.65
C LYS A 63 -11.54 -13.40 14.06
N ASP A 64 -11.22 -14.69 13.93
CA ASP A 64 -9.92 -15.25 14.33
C ASP A 64 -8.89 -15.28 13.19
N GLU A 65 -9.32 -15.11 11.93
CA GLU A 65 -8.43 -15.07 10.75
C GLU A 65 -7.96 -13.65 10.39
N GLY A 66 -8.57 -12.63 11.00
CA GLY A 66 -8.30 -11.22 10.70
C GLY A 66 -9.02 -10.69 9.47
N ALA A 67 -8.56 -9.55 8.98
CA ALA A 67 -9.00 -8.97 7.72
C ALA A 67 -7.85 -8.81 6.73
N LEU A 68 -8.13 -9.06 5.46
CA LEU A 68 -7.26 -8.72 4.36
C LEU A 68 -7.38 -7.21 4.09
N VAL A 69 -6.28 -6.50 4.21
CA VAL A 69 -6.20 -5.07 3.91
C VAL A 69 -5.57 -4.89 2.54
N GLU A 70 -6.24 -4.14 1.67
CA GLU A 70 -5.76 -3.76 0.35
C GLU A 70 -5.67 -2.23 0.25
N LEU A 71 -4.47 -1.73 -0.01
CA LEU A 71 -4.19 -0.30 -0.11
C LEU A 71 -3.55 0.02 -1.47
N LEU A 72 -4.20 0.92 -2.21
CA LEU A 72 -3.74 1.40 -3.50
C LEU A 72 -3.51 2.91 -3.41
N TYR A 73 -2.29 3.36 -3.69
CA TYR A 73 -1.98 4.78 -3.69
C TYR A 73 -1.07 5.18 -4.85
N PRO A 74 -1.26 6.38 -5.42
CA PRO A 74 -0.35 6.94 -6.39
C PRO A 74 0.91 7.47 -5.71
N THR A 75 2.06 7.23 -6.35
CA THR A 75 3.37 7.66 -5.88
C THR A 75 4.26 8.08 -7.05
N ILE A 76 5.18 9.02 -6.79
CA ILE A 76 6.14 9.56 -7.77
C ILE A 76 7.56 9.32 -7.24
N TYR A 77 8.12 8.14 -7.52
CA TYR A 77 9.51 7.84 -7.15
C TYR A 77 10.51 8.32 -8.19
N LYS A 78 11.61 8.92 -7.72
CA LYS A 78 12.82 9.20 -8.52
C LYS A 78 13.89 8.21 -8.08
N LEU A 79 14.38 7.39 -9.01
CA LEU A 79 15.37 6.35 -8.74
C LEU A 79 16.70 6.62 -9.47
N SER A 80 17.80 6.20 -8.86
CA SER A 80 19.14 6.27 -9.47
C SER A 80 19.41 5.00 -10.27
N CYS A 81 19.90 5.12 -11.50
CA CYS A 81 20.33 3.98 -12.31
C CYS A 81 21.60 4.36 -13.09
N LEU A 82 22.58 3.44 -13.14
CA LEU A 82 23.79 3.62 -13.94
C LEU A 82 23.45 3.39 -15.42
N LEU A 83 23.60 4.42 -16.24
CA LEU A 83 23.42 4.32 -17.69
C LEU A 83 24.74 3.92 -18.34
N ASP A 84 24.74 2.84 -19.12
CA ASP A 84 25.88 2.46 -19.96
C ASP A 84 25.86 3.24 -21.28
N LEU A 85 26.80 4.18 -21.41
CA LEU A 85 26.91 5.06 -22.57
C LEU A 85 27.62 4.42 -23.77
N ARG A 86 28.14 3.18 -23.65
CA ARG A 86 28.89 2.51 -24.75
C ARG A 86 28.07 2.24 -26.00
N TYR A 87 26.75 2.13 -25.86
CA TYR A 87 25.81 1.88 -26.96
C TYR A 87 24.92 3.09 -27.26
N VAL A 88 25.14 4.21 -26.58
CA VAL A 88 24.42 5.46 -26.84
C VAL A 88 25.19 6.18 -27.94
N CYS A 89 24.61 6.15 -29.14
CA CYS A 89 25.21 6.72 -30.34
C CYS A 89 25.35 8.25 -30.19
N CYS A 90 26.57 8.78 -30.33
CA CYS A 90 26.77 10.17 -30.74
C CYS A 90 26.75 10.20 -32.27
N ALA A 91 25.72 10.83 -32.84
CA ALA A 91 25.73 11.24 -34.25
C ALA A 91 26.69 12.42 -34.44
#